data_AF-A0A6C0AZF0-F1
#
_entry.id   AF-A0A6C0AZF0-F1
#
_cell.length_a   1.000
_cell.length_b   1.000
_cell.length_c   1.000
_cell.angle_alpha   90.00
_cell.angle_beta   90.00
_cell.angle_gamma   90.00
#
_symmetry.space_group_name_H-M   'P 1'
#
loop_
_entity.id
_entity.type
_entity.pdbx_description
1 polymer ?
#
loop_
_entity_poly.entity_id
_entity_poly.type
_entity_poly.pdbx_seq_one_letter_code
_entity_poly.pdbx_strand_id
1 'polypeptide(L)'
;MTAIKPTNSVLRDKIDSDGYNATLNVINSKYAEMDKFIENLQSDITAVKDFEKDVLADKARGYDVGTSLDTLEFQSSSLTIDLNFFTHMKTVYIKKLYGDLYKYCDGIIENALAIEEIPLGMDKLSIKERKFRNMTPFPPPMVPNPKHLDADGNPVEGEPAEIQDPLAKYDMNEIFALINCTTSNLRELAEDIGSFDVKISRATERESRGFSVGNLIMNLEAQKQKLILEFDAYITRLGKFLLQNQNFSDRCLNRIKLISSEITTAAEAAEAAEAAEADADTADSA
;
A
#
# COMPACT_ATOMS: atom_id res chain seq x y z
N MET A 1 -42.68 5.01 -14.88
CA MET A 1 -41.32 5.08 -14.30
C MET A 1 -41.46 5.46 -12.84
N THR A 2 -41.44 4.48 -11.94
CA THR A 2 -41.51 4.74 -10.50
C THR A 2 -40.11 5.12 -10.05
N ALA A 3 -39.90 6.38 -9.66
CA ALA A 3 -38.65 6.81 -9.06
C ALA A 3 -38.38 5.93 -7.83
N ILE A 4 -37.32 5.12 -7.90
CA ILE A 4 -36.79 4.39 -6.75
C ILE A 4 -36.34 5.48 -5.78
N LYS A 5 -37.10 5.71 -4.71
CA LYS A 5 -36.64 6.57 -3.62
C LYS A 5 -35.30 6.02 -3.16
N PRO A 6 -34.26 6.86 -2.95
CA PRO A 6 -33.05 6.38 -2.32
C PRO A 6 -33.47 5.81 -0.96
N THR A 7 -33.30 4.50 -0.79
CA THR A 7 -33.37 3.87 0.52
C THR A 7 -32.24 4.51 1.32
N ASN A 8 -32.59 5.48 2.16
CA ASN A 8 -31.67 6.10 3.10
C ASN A 8 -31.31 5.02 4.13
N SER A 9 -30.39 4.15 3.74
CA SER A 9 -30.05 2.93 4.46
C SER A 9 -29.13 3.33 5.60
N VAL A 10 -29.57 3.12 6.84
CA VAL A 10 -28.79 3.30 8.08
C VAL A 10 -27.41 2.64 8.00
N LEU A 11 -27.26 1.61 7.16
CA LEU A 11 -25.98 0.96 6.90
C LEU A 11 -24.98 1.87 6.19
N ARG A 12 -25.42 2.72 5.24
CA ARG A 12 -24.52 3.66 4.55
C ARG A 12 -23.88 4.63 5.53
N ASP A 13 -24.64 5.08 6.53
CA ASP A 13 -24.17 6.04 7.54
C ASP A 13 -23.10 5.44 8.46
N LYS A 14 -22.98 4.11 8.52
CA LYS A 14 -21.90 3.43 9.26
C LYS A 14 -20.55 3.46 8.53
N ILE A 15 -20.52 3.78 7.24
CA ILE A 15 -19.29 3.80 6.44
C ILE A 15 -18.49 5.06 6.80
N ASP A 16 -17.42 4.88 7.57
CA ASP A 16 -16.54 5.96 8.01
C ASP A 16 -15.51 6.34 6.94
N SER A 17 -16.00 6.76 5.77
CA SER A 17 -15.16 7.13 4.63
C SER A 17 -14.16 8.24 4.99
N ASP A 18 -14.57 9.19 5.81
CA ASP A 18 -13.73 10.31 6.22
C ASP A 18 -12.65 9.85 7.21
N GLY A 19 -12.99 9.01 8.19
CA GLY A 19 -12.02 8.43 9.12
C GLY A 19 -11.01 7.51 8.42
N TYR A 20 -11.43 6.75 7.40
CA TYR A 20 -10.52 5.94 6.58
C TYR A 20 -9.51 6.80 5.84
N ASN A 21 -9.96 7.87 5.18
CA ASN A 21 -9.09 8.82 4.48
C ASN A 21 -8.19 9.59 5.46
N ALA A 22 -8.70 9.96 6.63
CA ALA A 22 -7.88 10.60 7.67
C ALA A 22 -6.75 9.68 8.14
N THR A 23 -7.02 8.39 8.35
CA THR A 23 -6.01 7.39 8.72
C THR A 23 -4.97 7.21 7.61
N LEU A 24 -5.42 7.12 6.35
CA LEU A 24 -4.52 7.03 5.20
C LEU A 24 -3.66 8.29 5.02
N ASN A 25 -4.20 9.48 5.30
CA ASN A 25 -3.41 10.72 5.31
C ASN A 25 -2.29 10.69 6.34
N VAL A 26 -2.56 10.15 7.54
CA VAL A 26 -1.50 9.94 8.53
C VAL A 26 -0.45 8.97 7.99
N ILE A 27 -0.85 7.81 7.46
CA ILE A 27 0.08 6.86 6.84
C ILE A 27 0.92 7.51 5.73
N ASN A 28 0.28 8.28 4.84
CA ASN A 28 0.94 9.00 3.76
C ASN A 28 1.99 9.99 4.28
N SER A 29 1.66 10.72 5.35
CA SER A 29 2.60 11.66 5.98
C SER A 29 3.86 10.97 6.49
N LYS A 30 3.74 9.73 7.00
CA LYS A 30 4.88 8.93 7.45
C LYS A 30 5.75 8.49 6.29
N TYR A 31 5.15 8.05 5.18
CA TYR A 31 5.92 7.70 3.98
C TYR A 31 6.59 8.92 3.34
N ALA A 32 5.94 10.08 3.35
CA ALA A 32 6.55 11.33 2.90
C ALA A 32 7.72 11.75 3.82
N GLU A 33 7.66 11.45 5.11
CA GLU A 33 8.80 11.66 6.01
C GLU A 33 9.95 10.69 5.72
N MET A 34 9.66 9.42 5.38
CA MET A 34 10.68 8.48 4.93
C MET A 34 11.37 8.93 3.63
N ASP A 35 10.63 9.56 2.72
CA ASP A 35 11.20 10.10 1.47
C ASP A 35 12.27 11.16 1.74
N LYS A 36 12.08 12.01 2.75
CA LYS A 36 13.11 12.99 3.14
C LYS A 36 14.41 12.32 3.55
N PHE A 37 14.37 11.21 4.29
CA PHE A 37 15.57 10.45 4.64
C PHE A 37 16.25 9.85 3.41
N ILE A 38 15.45 9.33 2.47
CA ILE A 38 15.95 8.78 1.20
C ILE A 38 16.61 9.87 0.35
N GLU A 39 15.97 11.03 0.21
CA GLU A 39 16.48 12.19 -0.53
C GLU A 39 17.78 12.73 0.09
N ASN A 40 17.84 12.83 1.42
CA ASN A 40 19.04 13.25 2.12
C ASN A 40 20.22 12.29 1.86
N LEU A 41 20.00 10.97 1.97
CA LEU A 41 21.03 9.98 1.66
C LEU A 41 21.50 10.05 0.21
N GLN A 42 20.58 10.27 -0.75
CA GLN A 42 20.95 10.46 -2.15
C GLN A 42 21.85 11.69 -2.34
N SER A 43 21.53 12.79 -1.65
CA SER A 43 22.34 14.00 -1.64
C SER A 43 23.72 13.74 -1.04
N ASP A 44 23.79 13.07 0.11
CA ASP A 44 25.05 12.76 0.81
C ASP A 44 25.96 11.84 -0.03
N ILE A 45 25.39 10.80 -0.64
CA ILE A 45 26.14 9.91 -1.56
C ILE A 45 26.70 10.71 -2.73
N THR A 46 25.91 11.65 -3.28
CA THR A 46 26.35 12.48 -4.41
C THR A 46 27.50 13.38 -3.97
N ALA A 47 27.40 14.03 -2.81
CA ALA A 47 28.45 14.87 -2.24
C ALA A 47 29.76 14.10 -1.99
N VAL A 48 29.67 12.89 -1.41
CA VAL A 48 30.84 12.03 -1.20
C VAL A 48 31.49 11.64 -2.53
N LYS A 49 30.69 11.25 -3.54
CA LYS A 49 31.21 10.90 -4.86
C LYS A 49 31.84 12.07 -5.61
N ASP A 50 31.33 13.28 -5.43
CA ASP A 50 31.92 14.46 -6.04
C ASP A 50 33.25 14.82 -5.36
N PHE A 51 33.33 14.69 -4.03
CA PHE A 51 34.60 14.86 -3.32
C PHE A 51 35.62 13.77 -3.68
N GLU A 52 35.18 12.53 -3.86
CA GLU A 52 36.02 11.43 -4.34
C GLU A 52 36.66 11.76 -5.71
N LYS A 53 35.91 12.39 -6.63
CA LYS A 53 36.44 12.84 -7.92
C LYS A 53 37.52 13.92 -7.76
N ASP A 54 37.33 14.87 -6.84
CA ASP A 54 38.32 15.92 -6.58
C ASP A 54 39.61 15.32 -6.01
N VAL A 55 39.50 14.40 -5.05
CA VAL A 55 40.66 13.69 -4.49
C VAL A 55 41.36 12.83 -5.54
N LEU A 56 40.61 12.16 -6.43
CA LEU A 56 41.18 11.45 -7.58
C LEU A 56 41.94 12.38 -8.53
N ALA A 57 41.44 13.59 -8.77
CA ALA A 57 42.12 14.58 -9.58
C ALA A 57 43.41 15.08 -8.92
N ASP A 58 43.42 15.26 -7.61
CA ASP A 58 44.62 15.66 -6.87
C ASP A 58 45.68 14.54 -6.84
N LYS A 59 45.25 13.29 -6.66
CA LYS A 59 46.14 12.13 -6.84
C LYS A 59 46.76 12.11 -8.24
N ALA A 60 45.97 12.40 -9.28
CA ALA A 60 46.47 12.47 -10.66
C ALA A 60 47.45 13.63 -10.90
N ARG A 61 47.34 14.72 -10.14
CA ARG A 61 48.32 15.83 -10.13
C ARG A 61 49.60 15.51 -9.35
N GLY A 62 49.64 14.36 -8.67
CA GLY A 62 50.80 13.91 -7.90
C GLY A 62 50.76 14.30 -6.42
N TYR A 63 49.63 14.79 -5.91
CA TYR A 63 49.45 14.99 -4.48
C TYR A 63 49.30 13.65 -3.76
N ASP A 64 49.87 13.55 -2.54
CA ASP A 64 49.61 12.42 -1.65
C ASP A 64 48.23 12.58 -1.03
N VAL A 65 47.35 11.62 -1.31
CA VAL A 65 45.97 11.60 -0.82
C VAL A 65 45.75 10.54 0.27
N GLY A 66 46.83 9.91 0.76
CA GLY A 66 46.80 8.96 1.85
C GLY A 66 45.69 7.90 1.73
N THR A 67 44.94 7.70 2.82
CA THR A 67 43.78 6.79 2.92
C THR A 67 42.45 7.50 2.67
N SER A 68 42.45 8.74 2.18
CA SER A 68 41.22 9.52 2.00
C SER A 68 40.31 8.89 0.94
N LEU A 69 40.87 8.37 -0.16
CA LEU A 69 40.08 7.66 -1.17
C LEU A 69 39.40 6.40 -0.63
N ASP A 70 40.16 5.55 0.08
CA ASP A 70 39.60 4.33 0.68
C ASP A 70 38.49 4.66 1.68
N THR A 71 38.64 5.77 2.42
CA THR A 71 37.64 6.26 3.38
C THR A 71 36.37 6.72 2.67
N LEU A 72 36.49 7.51 1.60
CA LEU A 72 35.36 8.01 0.82
C LEU A 72 34.63 6.89 0.07
N GLU A 73 35.37 5.92 -0.49
CA GLU A 73 34.80 4.73 -1.13
C GLU A 73 33.99 3.90 -0.13
N PHE A 74 34.53 3.70 1.08
CA PHE A 74 33.83 3.02 2.16
C PHE A 74 32.56 3.76 2.56
N GLN A 75 32.63 5.08 2.77
CA GLN A 75 31.46 5.91 3.12
C GLN A 75 30.37 5.86 2.04
N SER A 76 30.74 6.08 0.77
CA SER A 76 29.84 6.03 -0.38
C SER A 76 29.14 4.68 -0.50
N SER A 77 29.89 3.59 -0.29
CA SER A 77 29.37 2.22 -0.32
C SER A 77 28.40 1.95 0.83
N SER A 78 28.74 2.37 2.05
CA SER A 78 27.87 2.21 3.23
C SER A 78 26.55 2.96 3.05
N LEU A 79 26.61 4.24 2.69
CA LEU A 79 25.42 5.07 2.46
C LEU A 79 24.55 4.49 1.33
N THR A 80 25.16 3.94 0.29
CA THR A 80 24.43 3.27 -0.80
C THR A 80 23.68 2.02 -0.31
N ILE A 81 24.26 1.25 0.61
CA ILE A 81 23.57 0.11 1.23
C ILE A 81 22.33 0.58 1.98
N ASP A 82 22.46 1.63 2.79
CA ASP A 82 21.35 2.20 3.57
C ASP A 82 20.25 2.78 2.68
N LEU A 83 20.62 3.50 1.62
CA LEU A 83 19.69 4.03 0.62
C LEU A 83 18.88 2.90 -0.04
N ASN A 84 19.56 1.84 -0.47
CA ASN A 84 18.91 0.68 -1.08
C ASN A 84 17.97 -0.01 -0.10
N PHE A 85 18.41 -0.16 1.15
CA PHE A 85 17.60 -0.73 2.22
C PHE A 85 16.31 0.08 2.44
N PHE A 86 16.40 1.40 2.63
CA PHE A 86 15.21 2.24 2.88
C PHE A 86 14.27 2.30 1.68
N THR A 87 14.81 2.43 0.46
CA THR A 87 14.02 2.43 -0.77
C THR A 87 13.26 1.11 -0.95
N HIS A 88 13.94 -0.01 -0.71
CA HIS A 88 13.33 -1.34 -0.78
C HIS A 88 12.23 -1.51 0.27
N MET A 89 12.51 -1.15 1.53
CA MET A 89 11.56 -1.29 2.63
C MET A 89 10.29 -0.48 2.41
N LYS A 90 10.41 0.79 1.99
CA LYS A 90 9.26 1.62 1.62
C LYS A 90 8.41 0.94 0.55
N THR A 91 9.05 0.46 -0.53
CA THR A 91 8.37 -0.20 -1.66
C THR A 91 7.62 -1.45 -1.22
N VAL A 92 8.25 -2.32 -0.43
CA VAL A 92 7.64 -3.55 0.09
C VAL A 92 6.43 -3.24 0.97
N TYR A 93 6.53 -2.21 1.82
CA TYR A 93 5.46 -1.84 2.74
C TYR A 93 4.24 -1.26 2.05
N ILE A 94 4.44 -0.35 1.08
CA ILE A 94 3.35 0.19 0.28
C ILE A 94 2.68 -0.92 -0.53
N LYS A 95 3.46 -1.80 -1.18
CA LYS A 95 2.93 -2.94 -1.93
C LYS A 95 2.10 -3.88 -1.03
N LYS A 96 2.54 -4.11 0.21
CA LYS A 96 1.80 -4.92 1.18
C LYS A 96 0.48 -4.27 1.59
N LEU A 97 0.50 -2.97 1.92
CA LEU A 97 -0.70 -2.21 2.26
C LEU A 97 -1.74 -2.25 1.13
N TYR A 98 -1.31 -1.99 -0.11
CA TYR A 98 -2.17 -2.10 -1.28
C TYR A 98 -2.74 -3.51 -1.44
N GLY A 99 -1.89 -4.53 -1.41
CA GLY A 99 -2.30 -5.92 -1.63
C GLY A 99 -3.28 -6.45 -0.58
N ASP A 100 -3.10 -6.09 0.68
CA ASP A 100 -4.03 -6.48 1.73
C ASP A 100 -5.36 -5.72 1.61
N LEU A 101 -5.34 -4.42 1.29
CA LEU A 101 -6.56 -3.64 1.01
C LEU A 101 -7.32 -4.20 -0.21
N TYR A 102 -6.59 -4.62 -1.25
CA TYR A 102 -7.18 -5.21 -2.45
C TYR A 102 -7.95 -6.48 -2.12
N LYS A 103 -7.37 -7.37 -1.30
CA LYS A 103 -8.06 -8.58 -0.82
C LYS A 103 -9.29 -8.26 0.02
N TYR A 104 -9.26 -7.21 0.84
CA TYR A 104 -10.44 -6.77 1.59
C TYR A 104 -11.55 -6.30 0.66
N CYS A 105 -11.21 -5.47 -0.33
CA CYS A 105 -12.14 -5.02 -1.37
C CYS A 105 -12.74 -6.21 -2.14
N ASP A 106 -11.89 -7.19 -2.50
CA ASP A 106 -12.27 -8.40 -3.22
C ASP A 106 -13.34 -9.19 -2.48
N GLY A 107 -13.16 -9.42 -1.18
CA GLY A 107 -14.14 -10.12 -0.35
C GLY A 107 -15.49 -9.38 -0.27
N ILE A 108 -15.46 -8.05 -0.18
CA ILE A 108 -16.68 -7.23 -0.18
C ILE A 108 -17.41 -7.39 -1.52
N ILE A 109 -16.69 -7.28 -2.63
CA ILE A 109 -17.24 -7.44 -3.98
C ILE A 109 -17.81 -8.85 -4.17
N GLU A 110 -17.09 -9.90 -3.78
CA GLU A 110 -17.56 -11.28 -3.90
C GLU A 110 -18.89 -11.53 -3.18
N ASN A 111 -19.04 -10.96 -1.97
CA ASN A 111 -20.29 -11.09 -1.23
C ASN A 111 -21.42 -10.24 -1.82
N ALA A 112 -21.11 -9.05 -2.36
CA ALA A 112 -22.09 -8.26 -3.09
C ALA A 112 -22.59 -9.01 -4.34
N LEU A 113 -21.68 -9.60 -5.12
CA LEU A 113 -22.01 -10.39 -6.30
C LEU A 113 -22.78 -11.69 -6.00
N ALA A 114 -22.80 -12.14 -4.74
CA ALA A 114 -23.62 -13.28 -4.33
C ALA A 114 -25.12 -12.95 -4.21
N ILE A 115 -25.46 -11.66 -4.11
CA ILE A 115 -26.83 -11.17 -3.91
C ILE A 115 -27.31 -10.21 -5.01
N GLU A 116 -26.37 -9.62 -5.75
CA GLU A 116 -26.63 -8.76 -6.90
C GLU A 116 -27.21 -9.59 -8.06
N GLU A 117 -28.14 -8.99 -8.80
CA GLU A 117 -28.68 -9.60 -10.01
C GLU A 117 -27.71 -9.42 -11.18
N ILE A 118 -27.15 -10.52 -11.68
CA ILE A 118 -26.21 -10.52 -12.80
C ILE A 118 -26.99 -10.22 -14.09
N PRO A 119 -26.67 -9.15 -14.84
CA PRO A 119 -27.33 -8.85 -16.10
C PRO A 119 -27.19 -9.98 -17.12
N LEU A 120 -28.25 -10.21 -17.90
CA LEU A 120 -28.24 -11.18 -19.00
C LEU A 120 -27.08 -10.91 -19.97
N GLY A 121 -26.26 -11.95 -20.21
CA GLY A 121 -25.10 -11.89 -21.11
C GLY A 121 -23.79 -11.47 -20.45
N MET A 122 -23.78 -11.19 -19.15
CA MET A 122 -22.56 -10.99 -18.36
C MET A 122 -22.31 -12.20 -17.47
N ASP A 123 -21.03 -12.49 -17.20
CA ASP A 123 -20.62 -13.44 -16.19
C ASP A 123 -20.20 -12.72 -14.90
N LYS A 124 -20.09 -13.48 -13.80
CA LYS A 124 -19.71 -12.91 -12.49
C LYS A 124 -18.32 -12.25 -12.54
N LEU A 125 -17.40 -12.79 -13.35
CA LEU A 125 -16.03 -12.30 -13.45
C LEU A 125 -15.97 -10.92 -14.12
N SER A 126 -16.67 -10.71 -15.23
CA SER A 126 -16.72 -9.40 -15.90
C SER A 126 -17.33 -8.30 -15.03
N ILE A 127 -18.33 -8.63 -14.19
CA ILE A 127 -18.88 -7.66 -13.23
C ILE A 127 -17.87 -7.36 -12.13
N LYS A 128 -17.14 -8.37 -11.64
CA LYS A 128 -16.07 -8.20 -10.66
C LYS A 128 -14.97 -7.27 -11.19
N GLU A 129 -14.49 -7.50 -12.41
CA GLU A 129 -13.52 -6.65 -13.09
C GLU A 129 -14.05 -5.21 -13.26
N ARG A 130 -15.34 -5.06 -13.57
CA ARG A 130 -16.00 -3.74 -13.63
C ARG A 130 -16.00 -3.03 -12.27
N LYS A 131 -16.22 -3.75 -11.16
CA LYS A 131 -16.19 -3.17 -9.81
C LYS A 131 -14.78 -2.78 -9.36
N PHE A 132 -13.75 -3.45 -9.89
CA PHE A 132 -12.34 -3.08 -9.74
C PHE A 132 -11.83 -2.11 -10.81
N ARG A 133 -12.70 -1.53 -11.64
CA ARG A 133 -12.27 -0.70 -12.78
C ARG A 133 -11.29 0.38 -12.34
N ASN A 134 -10.21 0.53 -13.12
CA ASN A 134 -9.09 1.45 -12.88
C ASN A 134 -8.20 1.12 -11.68
N MET A 135 -8.42 0.01 -10.97
CA MET A 135 -7.49 -0.45 -9.93
C MET A 135 -6.43 -1.34 -10.56
N THR A 136 -5.18 -1.15 -10.15
CA THR A 136 -4.10 -2.05 -10.52
C THR A 136 -4.32 -3.43 -9.90
N PRO A 137 -4.39 -4.54 -10.67
CA PRO A 137 -4.63 -5.86 -10.11
C PRO A 137 -3.58 -6.27 -9.07
N PHE A 138 -4.00 -7.05 -8.08
CA PHE A 138 -3.10 -7.65 -7.10
C PHE A 138 -3.41 -9.14 -6.87
N PRO A 139 -2.44 -10.06 -7.06
CA PRO A 139 -1.06 -9.81 -7.51
C PRO A 139 -0.99 -9.23 -8.95
N PRO A 140 0.16 -8.66 -9.36
CA PRO A 140 0.33 -8.19 -10.74
C PRO A 140 0.00 -9.29 -11.76
N PRO A 141 -0.56 -8.94 -12.92
CA PRO A 141 -0.76 -9.92 -13.98
C PRO A 141 0.58 -10.52 -14.43
N MET A 142 0.54 -11.76 -14.89
CA MET A 142 1.69 -12.41 -15.49
C MET A 142 1.86 -11.89 -16.92
N VAL A 143 3.09 -11.53 -17.28
CA VAL A 143 3.46 -11.06 -18.61
C VAL A 143 4.61 -11.91 -19.15
N PRO A 144 4.77 -12.03 -20.49
CA PRO A 144 5.88 -12.77 -21.08
C PRO A 144 7.22 -12.25 -20.55
N ASN A 145 8.08 -13.17 -20.10
CA ASN A 145 9.40 -12.81 -19.61
C ASN A 145 10.33 -12.56 -20.81
N PRO A 146 10.86 -11.34 -20.99
CA PRO A 146 11.76 -11.05 -22.11
C PRO A 146 13.08 -11.83 -22.03
N LYS A 147 13.43 -12.40 -20.87
CA LYS A 147 14.63 -13.22 -20.66
C LYS A 147 14.39 -14.71 -20.86
N HIS A 148 13.14 -15.13 -21.09
CA HIS A 148 12.83 -16.55 -21.26
C HIS A 148 13.44 -17.14 -22.53
N LEU A 149 13.55 -16.36 -23.60
CA LEU A 149 14.09 -16.82 -24.87
C LEU A 149 15.48 -16.22 -25.11
N ASP A 150 16.41 -17.06 -25.55
CA ASP A 150 17.71 -16.60 -26.04
C ASP A 150 17.59 -15.94 -27.43
N ALA A 151 18.71 -15.47 -27.98
CA ALA A 151 18.76 -14.82 -29.28
C ALA A 151 18.31 -15.73 -30.44
N ASP A 152 18.35 -17.05 -30.25
CA ASP A 152 17.96 -18.06 -31.23
C ASP A 152 16.52 -18.56 -31.02
N GLY A 153 15.80 -18.01 -30.02
CA GLY A 153 14.42 -18.35 -29.70
C GLY A 153 14.25 -19.61 -28.86
N ASN A 154 15.31 -20.13 -28.24
CA ASN A 154 15.25 -21.28 -27.34
C ASN A 154 15.01 -20.84 -25.88
N PRO A 155 14.26 -21.62 -25.08
CA PRO A 155 14.11 -21.38 -23.66
C PRO A 155 15.45 -21.38 -22.91
N VAL A 156 15.69 -20.34 -22.12
CA VAL A 156 16.85 -20.23 -21.22
C VAL A 156 16.55 -21.02 -19.93
N GLU A 157 17.49 -21.89 -19.54
CA GLU A 157 17.37 -22.70 -18.32
C GLU A 157 17.27 -21.80 -17.08
N GLY A 158 16.23 -22.01 -16.26
CA GLY A 158 15.98 -21.26 -15.03
C GLY A 158 15.15 -19.97 -15.19
N GLU A 159 14.90 -19.51 -16.42
CA GLU A 159 14.06 -18.33 -16.67
C GLU A 159 12.61 -18.74 -16.97
N PRO A 160 11.63 -18.36 -16.13
CA PRO A 160 10.24 -18.73 -16.34
C PRO A 160 9.69 -18.04 -17.61
N ALA A 161 8.74 -18.70 -18.29
CA ALA A 161 8.09 -18.16 -19.49
C ALA A 161 7.33 -16.85 -19.22
N GLU A 162 6.81 -16.70 -18.01
CA GLU A 162 6.08 -15.51 -17.57
C GLU A 162 6.64 -15.01 -16.23
N ILE A 163 6.63 -13.69 -16.06
CA ILE A 163 6.98 -13.00 -14.81
C ILE A 163 5.82 -12.09 -14.39
N GLN A 164 5.74 -11.72 -13.12
CA GLN A 164 4.84 -10.65 -12.70
C GLN A 164 5.19 -9.36 -13.44
N ASP A 165 4.17 -8.63 -13.89
CA ASP A 165 4.35 -7.37 -14.59
C ASP A 165 5.24 -6.40 -13.78
N PRO A 166 6.46 -6.09 -14.27
CA PRO A 166 7.37 -5.18 -13.58
C PRO A 166 6.90 -3.73 -13.64
N LEU A 167 5.95 -3.40 -14.52
CA LEU A 167 5.36 -2.07 -14.65
C LEU A 167 4.22 -1.82 -13.67
N ALA A 168 3.72 -2.86 -12.99
CA ALA A 168 2.71 -2.71 -11.96
C ALA A 168 3.28 -1.89 -10.79
N LYS A 169 2.78 -0.66 -10.64
CA LYS A 169 3.18 0.25 -9.57
C LYS A 169 2.09 0.32 -8.51
N TYR A 170 2.53 0.28 -7.26
CA TYR A 170 1.67 0.44 -6.09
C TYR A 170 2.20 1.62 -5.30
N ASP A 171 1.46 2.71 -5.28
CA ASP A 171 1.79 3.93 -4.54
C ASP A 171 0.62 4.35 -3.64
N MET A 172 0.81 5.43 -2.88
CA MET A 172 -0.23 5.94 -2.00
C MET A 172 -1.47 6.45 -2.76
N ASN A 173 -1.31 6.94 -3.99
CA ASN A 173 -2.45 7.38 -4.80
C ASN A 173 -3.32 6.19 -5.19
N GLU A 174 -2.70 5.06 -5.59
CA GLU A 174 -3.41 3.81 -5.85
C GLU A 174 -4.13 3.30 -4.59
N ILE A 175 -3.53 3.44 -3.41
CA ILE A 175 -4.18 3.09 -2.13
C ILE A 175 -5.40 3.99 -1.85
N PHE A 176 -5.30 5.30 -2.08
CA PHE A 176 -6.44 6.22 -1.98
C PHE A 176 -7.54 5.90 -2.99
N ALA A 177 -7.17 5.53 -4.22
CA ALA A 177 -8.13 5.12 -5.23
C ALA A 177 -8.86 3.83 -4.80
N LEU A 178 -8.11 2.88 -4.23
CA LEU A 178 -8.64 1.59 -3.78
C LEU A 178 -9.53 1.70 -2.53
N ILE A 179 -9.24 2.60 -1.58
CA ILE A 179 -10.17 2.83 -0.45
C ILE A 179 -11.48 3.46 -0.93
N ASN A 180 -11.43 4.33 -1.94
CA ASN A 180 -12.62 4.92 -2.54
C ASN A 180 -13.42 3.87 -3.32
N CYS A 181 -12.75 2.98 -4.05
CA CYS A 181 -13.38 1.81 -4.66
C CYS A 181 -14.06 0.92 -3.60
N THR A 182 -13.37 0.64 -2.50
CA THR A 182 -13.89 -0.17 -1.39
C THR A 182 -15.14 0.45 -0.75
N THR A 183 -15.10 1.75 -0.46
CA THR A 183 -16.25 2.47 0.12
C THR A 183 -17.42 2.58 -0.85
N SER A 184 -17.18 2.73 -2.15
CA SER A 184 -18.22 2.67 -3.19
C SER A 184 -18.91 1.31 -3.19
N ASN A 185 -18.15 0.22 -3.18
CA ASN A 185 -18.72 -1.13 -3.15
C ASN A 185 -19.46 -1.43 -1.84
N LEU A 186 -19.03 -0.88 -0.71
CA LEU A 186 -19.80 -0.96 0.55
C LEU A 186 -21.13 -0.20 0.44
N ARG A 187 -21.17 0.96 -0.20
CA ARG A 187 -22.42 1.71 -0.41
C ARG A 187 -23.39 0.93 -1.29
N GLU A 188 -22.91 0.33 -2.39
CA GLU A 188 -23.71 -0.57 -3.23
C GLU A 188 -24.25 -1.75 -2.43
N LEU A 189 -23.40 -2.43 -1.63
CA LEU A 189 -23.85 -3.52 -0.78
C LEU A 189 -24.93 -3.08 0.22
N ALA A 190 -24.81 -1.89 0.82
CA ALA A 190 -25.82 -1.33 1.71
C ALA A 190 -27.16 -1.04 1.01
N GLU A 191 -27.13 -0.71 -0.29
CA GLU A 191 -28.32 -0.55 -1.14
C GLU A 191 -28.98 -1.89 -1.42
N ASP A 192 -28.19 -2.88 -1.82
CA ASP A 192 -28.66 -4.22 -2.13
C ASP A 192 -29.32 -4.87 -0.91
N ILE A 193 -28.72 -4.71 0.27
CA ILE A 193 -29.32 -5.13 1.55
C ILE A 193 -30.65 -4.40 1.79
N GLY A 194 -30.71 -3.09 1.53
CA GLY A 194 -31.94 -2.30 1.64
C GLY A 194 -33.07 -2.78 0.72
N SER A 195 -32.73 -3.37 -0.44
CA SER A 195 -33.72 -3.94 -1.37
C SER A 195 -34.51 -5.11 -0.77
N PHE A 196 -33.97 -5.80 0.25
CA PHE A 196 -34.66 -6.90 0.92
C PHE A 196 -35.94 -6.44 1.61
N ASP A 197 -36.00 -5.20 2.12
CA ASP A 197 -37.23 -4.67 2.73
C ASP A 197 -38.40 -4.63 1.75
N VAL A 198 -38.12 -4.25 0.50
CA VAL A 198 -39.11 -4.25 -0.58
C VAL A 198 -39.51 -5.68 -0.96
N LYS A 199 -38.53 -6.60 -1.05
CA LYS A 199 -38.78 -8.02 -1.38
C LYS A 199 -39.65 -8.69 -0.30
N ILE A 200 -39.32 -8.48 0.97
CA ILE A 200 -40.07 -8.97 2.14
C ILE A 200 -41.48 -8.40 2.14
N SER A 201 -41.63 -7.07 2.03
CA SER A 201 -42.95 -6.42 2.04
C SER A 201 -43.88 -6.94 0.93
N ARG A 202 -43.35 -7.15 -0.28
CA ARG A 202 -44.11 -7.73 -1.39
C ARG A 202 -44.50 -9.19 -1.14
N ALA A 203 -43.62 -9.99 -0.52
CA ALA A 203 -43.94 -11.36 -0.16
C ALA A 203 -45.04 -11.40 0.91
N THR A 204 -44.97 -10.55 1.93
CA THR A 204 -46.00 -10.41 2.97
C THR A 204 -47.35 -9.95 2.41
N GLU A 205 -47.36 -9.01 1.46
CA GLU A 205 -48.60 -8.59 0.79
C GLU A 205 -49.24 -9.74 -0.02
N ARG A 206 -48.43 -10.57 -0.67
CA ARG A 206 -48.94 -11.74 -1.40
C ARG A 206 -49.51 -12.78 -0.43
N GLU A 207 -48.83 -13.03 0.67
CA GLU A 207 -49.33 -13.92 1.72
C GLU A 207 -50.67 -13.46 2.28
N SER A 208 -50.80 -12.17 2.61
CA SER A 208 -52.04 -11.61 3.17
C SER A 208 -53.21 -11.64 2.17
N ARG A 209 -52.92 -11.67 0.87
CA ARG A 209 -53.90 -11.87 -0.21
C ARG A 209 -54.23 -13.35 -0.48
N GLY A 210 -53.69 -14.27 0.32
CA GLY A 210 -53.97 -15.72 0.24
C GLY A 210 -53.09 -16.48 -0.75
N PHE A 211 -52.03 -15.87 -1.31
CA PHE A 211 -51.05 -16.61 -2.11
C PHE A 211 -50.15 -17.45 -1.19
N SER A 212 -49.85 -18.69 -1.59
CA SER A 212 -48.86 -19.51 -0.89
C SER A 212 -47.45 -18.99 -1.15
N VAL A 213 -46.81 -18.44 -0.12
CA VAL A 213 -45.41 -17.95 -0.17
C VAL A 213 -44.43 -18.86 0.57
N GLY A 214 -44.90 -19.92 1.24
CA GLY A 214 -44.07 -20.90 1.95
C GLY A 214 -43.07 -20.25 2.91
N ASN A 215 -41.83 -20.73 2.89
CA ASN A 215 -40.73 -20.22 3.74
C ASN A 215 -40.03 -18.98 3.15
N LEU A 216 -40.57 -18.35 2.10
CA LEU A 216 -39.87 -17.28 1.39
C LEU A 216 -39.56 -16.07 2.28
N ILE A 217 -40.53 -15.62 3.08
CA ILE A 217 -40.38 -14.45 3.97
C ILE A 217 -39.25 -14.72 4.98
N MET A 218 -39.32 -15.85 5.70
CA MET A 218 -38.30 -16.26 6.65
C MET A 218 -36.91 -16.36 6.02
N ASN A 219 -36.81 -16.91 4.80
CA ASN A 219 -35.54 -17.01 4.09
C ASN A 219 -34.97 -15.64 3.72
N LEU A 220 -35.82 -14.70 3.26
CA LEU A 220 -35.40 -13.33 2.93
C LEU A 220 -34.94 -12.57 4.17
N GLU A 221 -35.65 -12.69 5.30
CA GLU A 221 -35.26 -12.09 6.58
C GLU A 221 -33.93 -12.65 7.09
N ALA A 222 -33.74 -13.97 7.05
CA ALA A 222 -32.50 -14.62 7.46
C ALA A 222 -31.31 -14.18 6.59
N GLN A 223 -31.50 -14.10 5.27
CA GLN A 223 -30.46 -13.60 4.35
C GLN A 223 -30.13 -12.13 4.63
N LYS A 224 -31.14 -11.28 4.80
CA LYS A 224 -30.94 -9.87 5.14
C LYS A 224 -30.13 -9.71 6.42
N GLN A 225 -30.49 -10.44 7.48
CA GLN A 225 -29.79 -10.36 8.76
C GLN A 225 -28.34 -10.83 8.66
N LYS A 226 -28.08 -11.92 7.92
CA LYS A 226 -26.72 -12.41 7.66
C LYS A 226 -25.87 -11.33 6.98
N LEU A 227 -26.40 -10.68 5.94
CA LEU A 227 -25.69 -9.64 5.20
C LEU A 227 -25.41 -8.39 6.04
N ILE A 228 -26.34 -8.00 6.91
CA ILE A 228 -26.12 -6.89 7.86
C ILE A 228 -24.93 -7.20 8.78
N LEU A 229 -24.85 -8.42 9.31
CA LEU A 229 -23.75 -8.84 10.17
C LEU A 229 -22.41 -8.85 9.42
N GLU A 230 -22.40 -9.34 8.18
CA GLU A 230 -21.21 -9.32 7.33
C GLU A 230 -20.77 -7.89 6.99
N PHE A 231 -21.71 -7.01 6.68
CA PHE A 231 -21.49 -5.59 6.42
C PHE A 231 -20.84 -4.88 7.62
N ASP A 232 -21.41 -5.05 8.81
CA ASP A 232 -20.85 -4.48 10.05
C ASP A 232 -19.44 -5.04 10.33
N ALA A 233 -19.22 -6.33 10.06
CA ALA A 233 -17.91 -6.95 10.16
C ALA A 233 -16.92 -6.39 9.13
N TYR A 234 -17.34 -6.01 7.92
CA TYR A 234 -16.47 -5.38 6.92
C TYR A 234 -16.00 -4.00 7.36
N ILE A 235 -16.91 -3.13 7.79
CA ILE A 235 -16.58 -1.79 8.30
C ILE A 235 -15.60 -1.88 9.47
N THR A 236 -15.88 -2.77 10.43
CA THR A 236 -15.04 -2.98 11.61
C THR A 236 -13.65 -3.49 11.23
N ARG A 237 -13.57 -4.47 10.32
CA ARG A 237 -12.28 -5.02 9.86
C ARG A 237 -11.48 -4.00 9.07
N LEU A 238 -12.12 -3.21 8.22
CA LEU A 238 -11.46 -2.16 7.44
C LEU A 238 -10.85 -1.08 8.33
N GLY A 239 -11.60 -0.59 9.33
CA GLY A 239 -11.08 0.37 10.30
C GLY A 239 -9.89 -0.18 11.10
N LYS A 240 -10.00 -1.42 11.60
CA LYS A 240 -8.90 -2.09 12.31
C LYS A 240 -7.67 -2.29 11.41
N PHE A 241 -7.88 -2.68 10.17
CA PHE A 241 -6.82 -2.87 9.18
C PHE A 241 -6.05 -1.56 8.95
N LEU A 242 -6.74 -0.44 8.74
CA LEU A 242 -6.10 0.86 8.54
C LEU A 242 -5.32 1.30 9.79
N LEU A 243 -5.89 1.14 10.99
CA LEU A 243 -5.21 1.46 12.24
C LEU A 243 -3.96 0.59 12.47
N GLN A 244 -4.02 -0.71 12.15
CA GLN A 244 -2.86 -1.60 12.22
C GLN A 244 -1.75 -1.15 11.25
N ASN A 245 -2.12 -0.69 10.05
CA ASN A 245 -1.17 -0.19 9.07
C ASN A 245 -0.59 1.18 9.47
N GLN A 246 -1.39 2.04 10.12
CA GLN A 246 -0.87 3.27 10.74
C GLN A 246 0.22 2.96 11.76
N ASN A 247 -0.08 2.09 12.74
CA ASN A 247 0.89 1.66 13.73
C ASN A 247 2.12 0.97 13.11
N PHE A 248 1.93 0.27 12.00
CA PHE A 248 3.04 -0.32 11.25
C PHE A 248 3.91 0.76 10.61
N SER A 249 3.32 1.76 9.93
CA SER A 249 4.05 2.87 9.32
C SER A 249 4.86 3.67 10.35
N ASP A 250 4.33 3.86 11.56
CA ASP A 250 5.06 4.49 12.67
C ASP A 250 6.30 3.67 13.09
N ARG A 251 6.16 2.34 13.22
CA ARG A 251 7.32 1.46 13.52
C ARG A 251 8.36 1.50 12.42
N CYS A 252 7.94 1.52 11.16
CA CYS A 252 8.84 1.62 10.01
C CYS A 252 9.62 2.94 10.04
N LEU A 253 8.94 4.05 10.29
CA LEU A 253 9.57 5.37 10.35
C LEU A 253 10.54 5.47 11.52
N ASN A 254 10.15 4.98 12.71
CA ASN A 254 11.03 4.96 13.87
C ASN A 254 12.29 4.12 13.63
N ARG A 255 12.17 3.00 12.92
CA ARG A 255 13.32 2.19 12.52
C ARG A 255 14.26 2.96 11.59
N ILE A 256 13.72 3.68 10.61
CA ILE A 256 14.52 4.53 9.70
C ILE A 256 15.23 5.63 10.50
N LYS A 257 14.53 6.28 11.43
CA LYS A 257 15.13 7.31 12.30
C LYS A 257 16.29 6.78 13.14
N LEU A 258 16.12 5.61 13.76
CA LEU A 258 17.17 4.98 14.57
C LEU A 258 18.41 4.65 13.73
N ILE A 259 18.23 3.98 12.60
CA ILE A 259 19.33 3.65 11.69
C ILE A 259 19.99 4.95 11.19
N SER A 260 19.19 5.95 10.81
CA SER A 260 19.71 7.25 10.36
C SER A 260 20.50 7.99 11.45
N SER A 261 20.19 7.81 12.73
CA SER A 261 20.98 8.39 13.83
C SER A 261 22.23 7.57 14.18
N GLU A 262 22.30 6.31 13.76
CA GLU A 262 23.49 5.46 13.89
C GLU A 262 24.49 5.70 12.75
N ILE A 263 24.04 6.27 11.62
CA ILE A 263 24.91 6.79 10.57
C ILE A 263 25.57 8.06 11.14
N THR A 264 26.76 7.92 11.73
CA THR A 264 27.61 9.07 12.06
C THR A 264 27.88 9.85 10.79
N THR A 265 27.32 11.05 10.70
CA THR A 265 27.58 11.93 9.57
C THR A 265 29.05 12.35 9.60
N ALA A 266 29.64 12.65 8.44
CA ALA A 266 31.01 13.16 8.38
C ALA A 266 31.19 14.44 9.22
N ALA A 267 30.11 15.21 9.41
CA ALA A 267 30.07 16.37 10.30
C ALA A 267 30.15 15.98 11.79
N GLU A 268 29.39 14.97 12.24
CA GLU A 268 29.46 14.49 13.63
C GLU A 268 30.77 13.75 13.92
N ALA A 269 31.34 13.06 12.93
CA ALA A 269 32.66 12.47 13.04
C ALA A 269 33.77 13.54 13.09
N ALA A 270 33.60 14.66 12.37
CA ALA A 270 34.51 15.81 12.42
C ALA A 270 34.39 16.57 13.75
N GLU A 271 33.18 16.84 14.25
CA GLU A 271 32.98 17.45 15.57
C GLU A 271 33.50 16.56 16.71
N ALA A 272 33.33 15.23 16.61
CA ALA A 272 33.91 14.29 17.56
C ALA A 272 35.44 14.24 17.50
N ALA A 273 36.03 14.40 16.31
CA ALA A 273 37.48 14.49 16.13
C ALA A 273 38.05 15.81 16.66
N GLU A 274 37.41 16.94 16.37
CA GLU A 274 37.80 18.26 16.91
C GLU A 274 37.64 18.33 18.43
N ALA A 275 36.59 17.73 19.00
CA ALA A 275 36.42 17.64 20.44
C ALA A 275 37.48 16.75 21.11
N ALA A 276 37.91 15.67 20.45
CA ALA A 276 38.98 14.79 20.96
C ALA A 276 40.37 15.44 20.87
N GLU A 277 40.64 16.27 19.86
CA GLU A 277 41.87 17.06 19.76
C GLU A 277 41.93 18.17 20.83
N ALA A 278 40.82 18.83 21.12
CA ALA A 278 40.75 19.86 22.17
C ALA A 278 40.98 19.29 23.59
N ASP A 279 40.54 18.07 23.87
CA ASP A 279 40.78 17.38 25.15
C ASP A 279 42.22 16.84 25.26
N ALA A 280 42.90 16.57 24.14
CA ALA A 280 44.31 16.16 24.14
C ALA A 280 45.27 17.33 24.43
N ASP A 281 44.98 18.52 23.91
CA ASP A 281 45.83 19.72 24.06
C ASP A 281 45.74 20.33 25.47
N THR A 282 44.63 20.07 26.19
CA THR A 282 44.45 20.49 27.59
C THR A 282 45.08 19.52 28.61
N ALA A 283 45.45 18.30 28.19
CA ALA A 283 46.11 17.31 29.04
C ALA A 283 47.65 17.42 29.04
N ASP A 284 48.25 18.02 28.01
CA ASP A 284 49.72 18.20 27.90
C ASP A 284 50.21 19.57 28.43
N SER A 285 49.29 20.38 28.95
CA SER A 285 49.55 21.71 29.51
C SER A 285 49.34 21.83 31.03
N ALA A 286 49.15 20.71 31.73
CA ALA A 286 49.05 20.59 33.19
C ALA A 286 50.22 19.79 33.78
#